data_AF-A0A0K2RCX5-F1
#
_entry.id   AF-A0A0K2RCX5-F1
#
_cell.length_a   1.000
_cell.length_b   1.000
_cell.length_c   1.000
_cell.angle_alpha   90.00
_cell.angle_beta   90.00
_cell.angle_gamma   90.00
#
_symmetry.space_group_name_H-M   'P 1'
#
loop_
_entity.id
_entity.type
_entity.pdbx_description
1 polymer ?
#
loop_
_entity_poly.entity_id
_entity_poly.type
_entity_poly.pdbx_seq_one_letter_code
_entity_poly.pdbx_strand_id
1 'polypeptide(L)'
;MSVTQVQRTARSIKPRIRTSRKDRAVWLYVVPVVAVFLFVFVGPLVFTAWTALHETTYYQIKEFSGLNSFTKLFSDKDLPKQIGTTLAFSLGALAIAVPLGLPLQWS
;
A
#
# COMPACT_ATOMS: atom_id res chain seq x y z
N MET A 1 -21.86 -21.92 -54.71
CA MET A 1 -21.44 -20.50 -54.69
C MET A 1 -21.99 -19.85 -53.41
N SER A 2 -21.12 -19.15 -52.68
CA SER A 2 -21.45 -18.07 -51.73
C SER A 2 -21.99 -18.43 -50.33
N VAL A 3 -21.07 -18.96 -49.50
CA VAL A 3 -21.01 -18.69 -48.05
C VAL A 3 -21.28 -17.20 -47.82
N THR A 4 -22.41 -16.85 -47.20
CA THR A 4 -22.78 -15.45 -46.97
C THR A 4 -23.13 -15.25 -45.49
N GLN A 5 -22.10 -14.75 -44.80
CA GLN A 5 -22.22 -13.73 -43.75
C GLN A 5 -22.54 -14.20 -42.33
N VAL A 6 -21.50 -14.81 -41.74
CA VAL A 6 -21.09 -14.53 -40.35
C VAL A 6 -20.84 -13.02 -40.22
N GLN A 7 -21.90 -12.23 -40.04
CA GLN A 7 -21.76 -10.80 -39.71
C GLN A 7 -22.88 -10.36 -38.76
N ARG A 8 -23.10 -11.15 -37.70
CA ARG A 8 -23.62 -10.61 -36.43
C ARG A 8 -22.52 -9.73 -35.84
N THR A 9 -22.43 -8.53 -36.40
CA THR A 9 -22.04 -7.27 -35.78
C THR A 9 -21.48 -7.46 -34.36
N ALA A 10 -20.18 -7.72 -34.29
CA ALA A 10 -19.38 -7.38 -33.12
C ALA A 10 -19.61 -5.89 -32.85
N ARG A 11 -20.56 -5.58 -31.98
CA ARG A 11 -20.84 -4.23 -31.52
C ARG A 11 -19.60 -3.83 -30.72
N SER A 12 -18.65 -3.19 -31.40
CA SER A 12 -17.47 -2.61 -30.78
C SER A 12 -17.96 -1.66 -29.70
N ILE A 13 -17.96 -2.10 -28.45
CA ILE A 13 -18.07 -1.25 -27.29
C ILE A 13 -16.72 -0.56 -27.19
N LYS A 14 -16.50 0.45 -28.03
CA LYS A 14 -15.37 1.36 -27.87
C LYS A 14 -15.73 2.23 -26.66
N PRO A 15 -15.02 2.15 -25.53
CA PRO A 15 -15.27 3.08 -24.43
C PRO A 15 -14.97 4.48 -24.98
N ARG A 16 -16.04 5.25 -25.21
CA ARG A 16 -15.93 6.64 -25.63
C ARG A 16 -15.55 7.42 -24.38
N ILE A 17 -14.25 7.56 -24.14
CA ILE A 17 -13.71 8.50 -23.15
C ILE A 17 -14.14 9.89 -23.63
N ARG A 18 -15.30 10.37 -23.14
CA ARG A 18 -15.80 11.72 -23.42
C ARG A 18 -15.03 12.66 -22.49
N THR A 19 -13.83 13.07 -22.91
CA THR A 19 -13.12 14.19 -22.27
C THR A 19 -13.87 15.48 -22.61
N SER A 20 -14.87 15.84 -21.82
CA SER A 20 -15.75 16.98 -22.15
C SER A 20 -16.13 17.68 -20.87
N ARG A 21 -15.38 18.76 -20.55
CA ARG A 21 -15.62 19.88 -19.61
C ARG A 21 -16.24 19.58 -18.22
N LYS A 22 -17.22 18.67 -18.10
CA LYS A 22 -17.71 18.02 -16.88
C LYS A 22 -16.58 17.40 -16.05
N ASP A 23 -15.51 16.92 -16.68
CA ASP A 23 -14.36 16.35 -15.95
C ASP A 23 -13.69 17.38 -15.05
N ARG A 24 -13.60 18.66 -15.47
CA ARG A 24 -13.02 19.71 -14.62
C ARG A 24 -13.80 19.93 -13.33
N ALA A 25 -15.13 19.87 -13.39
CA ALA A 25 -15.98 20.01 -12.21
C ALA A 25 -15.80 18.79 -11.29
N VAL A 26 -15.72 17.57 -11.86
CA VAL A 26 -15.45 16.35 -11.09
C VAL A 26 -14.08 16.41 -10.41
N TRP A 27 -13.03 16.85 -11.11
CA TRP A 27 -11.70 17.02 -10.53
C TRP A 27 -11.69 18.06 -9.40
N LEU A 28 -12.51 19.10 -9.46
CA LEU A 28 -12.61 20.11 -8.40
C LEU A 28 -13.15 19.54 -7.07
N TYR A 29 -13.99 18.51 -7.13
CA TYR A 29 -14.47 17.78 -5.94
C TYR A 29 -13.51 16.65 -5.51
N VAL A 30 -12.88 15.97 -6.45
CA VAL A 30 -12.00 14.82 -6.16
C VAL A 30 -10.66 15.27 -5.59
N VAL A 31 -10.07 16.35 -6.13
CA VAL A 31 -8.76 16.86 -5.72
C VAL A 31 -8.65 17.16 -4.21
N PRO A 32 -9.57 17.89 -3.54
CA PRO A 32 -9.44 18.16 -2.12
C PRO A 32 -9.52 16.89 -1.27
N VAL A 33 -10.37 15.93 -1.63
CA VAL A 33 -10.49 14.65 -0.91
C VAL A 33 -9.19 13.85 -1.06
N VAL A 34 -8.67 13.74 -2.28
CA VAL A 34 -7.40 13.05 -2.54
C VAL A 34 -6.23 13.78 -1.88
N ALA A 35 -6.23 15.10 -1.86
CA ALA A 35 -5.19 15.89 -1.21
C ALA A 35 -5.17 15.65 0.31
N VAL A 36 -6.33 15.65 0.97
CA VAL A 36 -6.42 15.32 2.40
C VAL A 36 -6.01 13.88 2.64
N PHE A 37 -6.45 12.94 1.81
CA PHE A 37 -6.07 11.54 1.91
C PHE A 37 -4.54 11.37 1.80
N LEU A 38 -3.92 11.98 0.78
CA LEU A 38 -2.47 11.96 0.62
C LEU A 38 -1.77 12.64 1.79
N PHE A 39 -2.29 13.77 2.28
CA PHE A 39 -1.68 14.44 3.42
C PHE A 39 -1.72 13.58 4.68
N VAL A 40 -2.82 12.90 4.96
CA VAL A 40 -2.99 12.09 6.18
C VAL A 40 -2.30 10.72 6.07
N PHE A 41 -2.23 10.11 4.88
CA PHE A 41 -1.58 8.82 4.70
C PHE A 41 -0.13 8.95 4.28
N VAL A 42 0.13 9.71 3.21
CA VAL A 42 1.47 9.86 2.64
C VAL A 42 2.30 10.86 3.46
N GLY A 43 1.68 11.89 4.04
CA GLY A 43 2.38 12.86 4.89
C GLY A 43 3.15 12.21 6.05
N PRO A 44 2.50 11.41 6.92
CA PRO A 44 3.18 10.70 7.98
C PRO A 44 4.21 9.69 7.47
N LEU A 45 3.98 9.04 6.33
CA LEU A 45 4.96 8.11 5.74
C LEU A 45 6.22 8.84 5.28
N VAL A 46 6.08 9.97 4.59
CA VAL A 46 7.22 10.79 4.16
C VAL A 46 7.93 11.37 5.37
N PHE A 47 7.19 11.85 6.38
CA PHE A 47 7.77 12.33 7.63
C PHE A 47 8.53 11.21 8.36
N THR A 48 7.95 10.01 8.45
CA THR A 48 8.59 8.84 9.07
C THR A 48 9.80 8.39 8.28
N ALA A 49 9.75 8.40 6.95
CA ALA A 49 10.91 8.08 6.11
C ALA A 49 12.01 9.13 6.28
N TRP A 50 11.64 10.41 6.36
CA TRP A 50 12.56 11.51 6.61
C TRP A 50 13.20 11.41 7.99
N THR A 51 12.43 11.15 9.05
CA THR A 51 12.96 10.96 10.40
C THR A 51 13.76 9.66 10.51
N ALA A 52 13.39 8.58 9.83
CA ALA A 52 14.17 7.34 9.81
C ALA A 52 15.55 7.51 9.12
N LEU A 53 15.66 8.45 8.16
CA LEU A 53 16.95 8.84 7.56
C LEU A 53 17.80 9.77 8.47
N HIS A 54 17.23 10.32 9.53
CA HIS A 54 17.94 11.15 10.51
C HIS A 54 18.18 10.34 11.81
N GLU A 55 19.41 10.33 12.34
CA GLU A 55 19.73 9.55 13.55
C GLU A 55 19.11 10.25 14.78
N THR A 56 17.90 9.85 15.20
CA THR A 56 17.31 10.32 16.46
C THR A 56 17.88 9.51 17.61
N THR A 57 19.02 9.94 18.14
CA THR A 57 19.49 9.48 19.46
C THR A 57 18.97 10.47 20.51
N TYR A 58 18.07 10.00 21.38
CA TYR A 58 17.61 10.74 22.57
C TYR A 58 17.07 12.16 22.34
N TYR A 59 16.10 12.33 21.43
CA TYR A 59 15.39 13.61 21.24
C TYR A 59 16.30 14.81 20.86
N GLN A 60 17.58 14.58 20.55
CA GLN A 60 18.49 15.58 20.03
C GLN A 60 18.71 15.32 18.55
N ILE A 61 18.33 16.29 17.73
CA ILE A 61 18.57 16.29 16.29
C ILE A 61 20.08 16.49 16.11
N LYS A 62 20.84 15.42 15.88
CA LYS A 62 22.20 15.50 15.34
C LYS A 62 22.21 15.12 13.86
N GLU A 63 23.32 15.49 13.21
CA GLU A 63 23.55 15.53 11.75
C GLU A 63 22.95 14.38 10.92
N PHE A 64 22.75 14.66 9.62
CA PHE A 64 22.24 13.73 8.62
C PHE A 64 23.09 12.45 8.54
N SER A 65 22.69 11.40 9.27
CA SER A 65 23.34 10.07 9.29
C SER A 65 23.03 9.23 8.05
N GLY A 66 21.96 9.53 7.32
CA GLY A 66 21.58 8.80 6.13
C GLY A 66 21.31 7.31 6.43
N LEU A 67 21.93 6.41 5.65
CA LEU A 67 21.74 4.95 5.76
C LEU A 67 22.54 4.28 6.89
N ASN A 68 23.43 5.00 7.58
CA ASN A 68 24.24 4.42 8.66
C ASN A 68 23.41 4.01 9.89
N SER A 69 22.28 4.69 10.12
CA SER A 69 21.32 4.30 11.17
C SER A 69 20.72 2.93 10.89
N PHE A 70 20.40 2.65 9.63
CA PHE A 70 19.85 1.35 9.21
C PHE A 70 20.91 0.25 9.33
N THR A 71 22.16 0.49 8.92
CA THR A 71 23.22 -0.53 9.02
C THR A 71 23.57 -0.88 10.47
N LYS A 72 23.54 0.09 11.40
CA LYS A 72 23.66 -0.18 12.85
C LYS A 72 22.48 -0.99 13.39
N LEU A 73 21.25 -0.62 13.05
CA LEU A 73 20.05 -1.37 13.50
C LEU A 73 20.07 -2.81 12.99
N PHE A 74 20.36 -3.01 11.70
CA PHE A 74 20.43 -4.34 11.08
C PHE A 74 21.67 -5.15 11.49
N SER A 75 22.71 -4.51 12.05
CA SER A 75 23.85 -5.19 12.65
C SER A 75 23.62 -5.58 14.11
N ASP A 76 22.49 -5.21 14.70
CA ASP A 76 22.15 -5.60 16.06
C ASP A 76 21.74 -7.07 16.11
N LYS A 77 22.41 -7.84 16.98
CA LYS A 77 22.33 -9.30 17.01
C LYS A 77 20.98 -9.80 17.53
N ASP A 78 20.24 -8.94 18.22
CA ASP A 78 18.92 -9.25 18.78
C ASP A 78 17.77 -9.02 17.79
N LEU A 79 17.98 -8.22 16.74
CA LEU A 79 16.97 -7.91 15.72
C LEU A 79 16.42 -9.18 15.03
N PRO A 80 17.24 -10.12 14.49
CA PRO A 80 16.71 -11.34 13.86
C PRO A 80 15.97 -12.25 14.85
N LYS A 81 16.37 -12.26 16.12
CA LYS A 81 15.71 -13.04 17.17
C LYS A 81 14.34 -12.49 17.52
N GLN A 82 14.21 -11.16 17.56
CA GLN A 82 12.93 -10.48 17.78
C GLN A 82 12.00 -10.68 16.58
N ILE A 83 12.49 -10.49 15.35
CA ILE A 83 11.72 -10.77 14.12
C ILE A 83 11.24 -12.22 14.11
N GLY A 84 12.11 -13.19 14.42
CA GLY A 84 11.75 -14.61 14.48
C GLY A 84 10.65 -14.90 15.51
N THR A 85 10.69 -14.24 16.66
CA THR A 85 9.69 -14.40 17.73
C THR A 85 8.33 -13.82 17.30
N THR A 86 8.31 -12.62 16.73
CA THR A 86 7.08 -12.01 16.21
C THR A 86 6.50 -12.82 15.06
N LEU A 87 7.33 -13.30 14.12
CA LEU A 87 6.89 -14.17 13.03
C LEU A 87 6.33 -15.49 13.55
N ALA A 88 7.01 -16.14 14.50
CA ALA A 88 6.52 -17.37 15.12
C ALA A 88 5.18 -17.15 15.82
N PHE A 89 5.01 -16.02 16.51
CA PHE A 89 3.74 -15.67 17.13
C PHE A 89 2.63 -15.41 16.10
N SER A 90 2.89 -14.60 15.07
CA SER A 90 1.92 -14.32 14.00
C SER A 90 1.53 -15.58 13.23
N LEU A 91 2.49 -16.44 12.88
CA LEU A 91 2.23 -17.70 12.19
C LEU A 91 1.53 -18.71 13.09
N GLY A 92 1.91 -18.81 14.37
CA GLY A 92 1.22 -19.65 15.34
C GLY A 92 -0.22 -19.20 15.57
N ALA A 93 -0.45 -17.89 15.68
CA ALA A 93 -1.79 -17.31 15.79
C ALA A 93 -2.63 -17.61 14.54
N LEU A 94 -2.06 -17.47 13.33
CA LEU A 94 -2.73 -17.85 12.08
C LEU A 94 -3.01 -19.35 12.01
N ALA A 95 -2.08 -20.19 12.42
CA ALA A 95 -2.23 -21.64 12.44
C ALA A 95 -3.34 -22.10 13.39
N ILE A 96 -3.68 -21.32 14.42
CA ILE A 96 -4.82 -21.57 15.31
C ILE A 96 -6.09 -20.91 14.76
N ALA A 97 -6.01 -19.67 14.30
CA ALA A 97 -7.16 -18.90 13.84
C ALA A 97 -7.78 -19.46 12.55
N VAL A 98 -6.98 -19.97 11.61
CA VAL A 98 -7.48 -20.51 10.34
C VAL A 98 -8.32 -21.77 10.55
N PRO A 99 -7.86 -22.81 11.29
CA PRO A 99 -8.68 -23.98 11.57
C PRO A 99 -9.90 -23.71 12.43
N LEU A 100 -9.87 -22.71 13.32
CA LEU A 100 -11.04 -22.33 14.12
C LEU A 100 -12.03 -21.46 13.35
N GLY A 101 -11.55 -20.62 12.42
CA GLY A 101 -12.38 -19.74 11.62
C GLY A 101 -13.00 -20.39 10.39
N LEU A 102 -12.37 -21.43 9.83
CA LEU A 102 -12.90 -22.16 8.68
C LEU A 102 -14.26 -22.84 8.96
N PRO A 103 -14.47 -23.53 10.09
CA PRO A 103 -15.77 -24.14 10.40
C PRO A 103 -16.91 -23.12 10.56
N LEU A 104 -16.61 -21.93 11.10
CA LEU A 104 -17.58 -20.85 11.32
C LEU A 104 -18.06 -20.17 10.02
N GLN A 105 -17.30 -20.29 8.92
CA GLN A 105 -17.65 -19.68 7.63
C GLN A 105 -18.54 -20.57 6.75
N TRP A 106 -18.66 -21.86 7.08
CA TRP A 106 -19.39 -22.85 6.27
C TRP A 106 -20.68 -23.36 6.95
N SER A 107 -21.04 -22.81 8.11
CA SER A 107 -22.30 -23.08 8.85
C SER A 107 -23.26 -21.89 8.74
#